data_AF-A0A962HCL4-F1
#
_entry.id   AF-A0A962HCL4-F1
#
_cell.length_a   1.000
_cell.length_b   1.000
_cell.length_c   1.000
_cell.angle_alpha   90.00
_cell.angle_beta   90.00
_cell.angle_gamma   90.00
#
_symmetry.space_group_name_H-M   'P 1'
#
loop_
_entity.id
_entity.type
_entity.pdbx_description
1 polymer ?
#
loop_
_entity_poly.entity_id
_entity_poly.type
_entity_poly.pdbx_seq_one_letter_code
_entity_poly.pdbx_strand_id
1 'polypeptide(L)' 'MPAIKKAPRAEGEASGTRGERKERTRLHLIEAALVLLGQGRGFTSLSLREITREAGIVPAA' A
#
# COMPACT_ATOMS: atom_id res chain seq x y z
N MET A 1 -4.15 12.46 -45.88
CA MET A 1 -3.92 11.64 -44.66
C MET A 1 -2.43 11.48 -44.46
N PRO A 2 -1.90 11.80 -43.27
CA PRO A 2 -1.00 10.84 -42.63
C PRO A 2 -1.20 10.71 -41.11
N ALA A 3 -1.09 9.45 -40.69
CA ALA A 3 -0.89 8.87 -39.36
C ALA A 3 -0.95 9.78 -38.12
N ILE A 4 -2.04 9.64 -37.37
CA ILE A 4 -2.10 9.95 -35.94
C ILE A 4 -1.18 8.95 -35.22
N LYS A 5 0.02 9.38 -34.82
CA LYS A 5 0.83 8.60 -33.86
C LYS A 5 0.09 8.66 -32.52
N LYS A 6 -0.66 7.60 -32.20
CA LYS A 6 -1.21 7.39 -30.86
C LYS A 6 -0.02 7.30 -29.91
N ALA A 7 0.13 8.32 -29.06
CA ALA A 7 1.13 8.35 -28.00
C ALA A 7 1.10 7.04 -27.19
N PRO A 8 2.26 6.52 -26.77
CA PRO A 8 2.29 5.30 -25.99
C PRO A 8 1.51 5.52 -24.69
N ARG A 9 0.57 4.61 -24.47
CA ARG A 9 -0.30 4.48 -23.32
C ARG A 9 0.54 4.51 -22.04
N ALA A 10 0.56 5.63 -21.33
CA ALA A 10 1.20 5.80 -20.03
C ALA A 10 0.38 5.11 -18.91
N GLU A 11 0.07 3.83 -19.09
CA GLU A 11 -0.53 2.98 -18.05
C GLU A 11 0.53 2.10 -17.36
N GLY A 12 1.82 2.38 -17.58
CA GLY A 12 2.95 1.67 -16.96
C GLY A 12 3.58 2.35 -15.75
N GLU A 13 3.21 3.59 -15.41
CA GLU A 13 3.93 4.40 -14.42
C GLU A 13 3.23 4.47 -13.03
N ALA A 14 2.12 3.75 -12.83
CA ALA A 14 1.48 3.68 -11.51
C ALA A 14 2.33 2.90 -10.47
N SER A 15 3.31 2.12 -10.93
CA SER A 15 4.26 1.42 -10.06
C SER A 15 5.56 2.20 -9.98
N GLY A 16 5.66 3.10 -9.00
CA GLY A 16 6.94 3.69 -8.60
C GLY A 16 8.03 2.63 -8.41
N THR A 17 9.27 3.10 -8.31
CA THR A 17 10.45 2.28 -8.03
C THR A 17 10.18 1.29 -6.90
N ARG A 18 10.93 0.18 -6.87
CA ARG A 18 10.76 -0.84 -5.80
C ARG A 18 10.86 -0.22 -4.39
N GLY A 19 11.66 0.85 -4.22
CA GLY A 19 11.76 1.62 -2.99
C GLY A 19 10.47 2.34 -2.63
N GLU A 20 9.88 3.09 -3.56
CA GLU A 20 8.62 3.81 -3.34
C GLU A 20 7.45 2.87 -3.05
N ARG A 21 7.43 1.70 -3.69
CA ARG A 21 6.44 0.65 -3.38
C ARG A 21 6.59 0.16 -1.94
N LYS A 22 7.82 -0.12 -1.50
CA LYS A 22 8.10 -0.52 -0.11
C LYS A 22 7.69 0.57 0.88
N GLU A 23 8.00 1.82 0.60
CA GLU A 23 7.67 2.93 1.49
C GLU A 23 6.16 3.12 1.58
N ARG A 24 5.44 3.06 0.46
CA ARG A 24 3.97 3.13 0.45
C ARG A 24 3.35 2.03 1.29
N THR A 25 3.82 0.79 1.14
CA THR A 25 3.39 -0.35 1.97
C THR A 25 3.68 -0.10 3.45
N ARG A 26 4.88 0.42 3.77
CA ARG A 26 5.27 0.73 5.15
C ARG A 26 4.35 1.78 5.77
N LEU A 27 4.04 2.86 5.04
CA LEU A 27 3.14 3.92 5.52
C LEU A 27 1.73 3.37 5.80
N HIS A 28 1.16 2.56 4.89
CA HIS A 28 -0.14 1.94 5.12
C HIS A 28 -0.18 1.05 6.36
N LEU A 29 0.89 0.28 6.64
CA LEU A 29 0.96 -0.55 7.84
C LEU A 29 0.98 0.29 9.13
N ILE A 30 1.69 1.42 9.12
CA ILE A 30 1.75 2.33 10.28
C ILE A 30 0.38 2.97 10.50
N GLU A 31 -0.25 3.46 9.43
CA GLU A 31 -1.58 4.06 9.50
C GLU A 31 -2.62 3.07 10.05
N ALA A 32 -2.64 1.85 9.54
CA ALA A 32 -3.49 0.78 10.05
C ALA A 32 -3.26 0.48 11.54
N ALA A 33 -2.00 0.44 11.98
CA ALA A 33 -1.69 0.25 13.40
C ALA A 33 -2.23 1.41 14.26
N LEU A 34 -2.10 2.66 13.80
CA LEU A 34 -2.62 3.83 14.50
C LEU A 34 -4.16 3.84 14.58
N VAL A 35 -4.84 3.44 13.51
CA VAL A 35 -6.31 3.26 13.50
C VAL A 35 -6.74 2.25 14.55
N LEU A 36 -6.09 1.08 14.57
CA LEU A 36 -6.41 0.01 15.52
C LEU A 36 -6.13 0.42 16.98
N LEU A 37 -5.05 1.17 17.23
CA LEU A 37 -4.75 1.73 18.56
C LEU A 37 -5.79 2.79 18.97
N GLY A 38 -6.22 3.65 18.03
CA GLY A 38 -7.25 4.67 18.24
C GLY A 38 -8.63 4.10 18.59
N GLN A 39 -8.89 2.83 18.25
CA GLN A 39 -10.10 2.10 18.64
C GLN A 39 -10.08 1.63 20.11
N GLY A 40 -9.04 1.98 20.88
CA GLY A 40 -8.90 1.58 22.28
C GLY A 40 -8.29 0.20 22.48
N ARG A 41 -7.76 -0.42 21.42
CA ARG A 41 -6.99 -1.67 21.54
C ARG A 41 -5.57 -1.35 22.01
N GLY A 42 -5.07 -2.12 22.98
CA GLY A 42 -3.70 -1.98 23.46
C GLY A 42 -2.69 -2.54 22.45
N PHE A 43 -1.50 -1.94 22.37
CA PHE A 43 -0.44 -2.40 21.46
C PHE A 43 -0.09 -3.89 21.65
N THR A 44 -0.09 -4.37 22.89
CA THR A 44 0.19 -5.79 23.22
C THR A 44 -0.90 -6.76 22.77
N SER A 45 -2.11 -6.27 22.48
CA SER A 45 -3.24 -7.06 21.98
C SER A 45 -3.38 -7.05 20.45
N LEU A 46 -2.52 -6.32 19.73
CA LEU A 46 -2.56 -6.23 18.27
C LEU A 46 -1.57 -7.20 17.62
N SER A 47 -2.05 -8.01 16.70
CA SER A 47 -1.22 -8.91 15.89
C SER A 47 -0.83 -8.31 14.54
N LEU A 48 0.30 -8.75 13.99
CA LEU A 48 0.75 -8.37 12.63
C LEU A 48 -0.31 -8.69 11.56
N ARG A 49 -1.09 -9.77 11.76
CA ARG A 49 -2.17 -10.16 10.86
C ARG A 49 -3.32 -9.16 10.86
N GLU A 50 -3.67 -8.62 12.02
CA GLU A 50 -4.69 -7.58 12.11
C GLU A 50 -4.22 -6.30 11.43
N ILE A 51 -2.98 -5.89 11.67
CA ILE A 51 -2.40 -4.69 11.04
C ILE A 51 -2.36 -4.84 9.50
N THR A 52 -1.92 -5.99 9.00
CA THR A 52 -1.87 -6.26 7.55
C THR A 52 -3.25 -6.33 6.90
N ARG A 53 -4.24 -6.90 7.60
CA ARG A 53 -5.64 -6.92 7.14
C ARG A 53 -6.24 -5.52 7.07
N GLU A 54 -6.04 -4.71 8.10
CA GLU A 54 -6.51 -3.32 8.15
C GLU A 54 -5.83 -2.47 7.07
N ALA A 55 -4.54 -2.68 6.84
CA ALA A 55 -3.78 -2.00 5.78
C ALA A 55 -4.10 -2.48 4.35
N GLY A 56 -4.96 -3.51 4.18
CA GLY A 56 -5.29 -4.09 2.88
C GLY A 56 -4.11 -4.77 2.18
N ILE A 57 -3.10 -5.20 2.95
CA ILE A 57 -1.87 -5.82 2.42
C ILE A 57 -1.94 -7.33 2.63
N VAL A 58 -1.77 -8.10 1.55
CA VAL A 58 -1.64 -9.55 1.64
C VAL A 58 -0.23 -9.88 2.15
N PRO A 59 -0.09 -10.62 3.27
CA PRO A 59 1.21 -11.10 3.72
C PRO A 59 1.85 -11.93 2.60
N ALA A 60 3.07 -11.57 2.21
CA ALA A 60 3.89 -12.47 1.41
C ALA A 60 4.22 -13.67 2.32
N ALA A 61 3.59 -14.81 2.05
CA ALA A 61 3.89 -16.07 2.73
C ALA A 61 5.27 -16.59 2.32
#